data_AF-A0A068NPD7-F1
#
_entry.id   AF-A0A068NPD7-F1
#
_cell.length_a   1.000
_cell.length_b   1.000
_cell.length_c   1.000
_cell.angle_alpha   90.00
_cell.angle_beta   90.00
_cell.angle_gamma   90.00
#
_symmetry.space_group_name_H-M   'P 1'
#
loop_
_entity.id
_entity.type
_entity.pdbx_description
1 polymer ?
#
loop_
_entity_poly.entity_id
_entity_poly.type
_entity_poly.pdbx_seq_one_letter_code
_entity_poly.pdbx_strand_id
1 'polypeptide(L)'
;MDAAEACDRLRKAVGIVPLLPDPEGLVDRWLQICAVNKVSGKQVHDARLVAWMELHGIHRIMTLNGRHFARYAQVKVVDLSI
;
A
#
# COMPACT_ATOMS: atom_id res chain seq x y z
N MET A 1 -10.48 12.18 20.77
CA MET A 1 -10.69 10.85 20.20
C MET A 1 -9.97 9.84 21.06
N ASP A 2 -10.73 8.99 21.75
CA ASP A 2 -10.18 7.85 22.46
C ASP A 2 -10.04 6.63 21.53
N ALA A 3 -9.49 5.53 22.05
CA ALA A 3 -9.27 4.31 21.27
C ALA A 3 -10.57 3.66 20.77
N ALA A 4 -11.66 3.77 21.54
CA ALA A 4 -12.95 3.19 21.16
C ALA A 4 -13.56 3.95 19.99
N GLU A 5 -13.55 5.28 20.06
CA GLU A 5 -14.00 6.15 18.98
C GLU A 5 -13.17 5.93 17.71
N ALA A 6 -11.85 5.76 17.82
CA ALA A 6 -10.98 5.47 16.68
C ALA A 6 -11.32 4.13 16.00
N CYS A 7 -11.53 3.07 16.78
CA CYS A 7 -11.93 1.75 16.27
C CYS A 7 -13.27 1.79 15.53
N ASP A 8 -14.26 2.50 16.06
CA ASP A 8 -15.57 2.61 15.42
C ASP A 8 -15.51 3.39 14.11
N ARG A 9 -14.69 4.45 14.04
CA ARG A 9 -14.45 5.17 12.79
C ARG A 9 -13.74 4.29 11.76
N LEU A 10 -12.75 3.49 12.17
CA LEU A 10 -12.06 2.55 11.29
C LEU A 10 -13.00 1.47 10.74
N ARG A 11 -13.84 0.86 11.58
CA ARG A 11 -14.84 -0.13 11.13
C ARG A 11 -15.79 0.44 10.08
N LYS A 12 -16.29 1.66 10.29
CA LYS A 12 -17.16 2.35 9.33
C LYS A 12 -16.44 2.62 8.00
N ALA A 13 -15.20 3.10 8.05
CA ALA A 13 -14.41 3.38 6.85
C ALA A 13 -14.05 2.11 6.07
N VAL A 14 -13.76 1.01 6.76
CA VAL A 14 -13.46 -0.27 6.14
C VAL A 14 -14.72 -0.91 5.53
N GLY A 15 -15.89 -0.71 6.13
CA GLY A 15 -17.16 -1.27 5.65
C GLY A 15 -17.69 -0.69 4.33
N ILE A 16 -17.11 0.40 3.81
CA ILE A 16 -17.54 1.04 2.56
C ILE A 16 -16.69 0.64 1.34
N VAL A 17 -15.68 -0.20 1.51
CA VAL A 17 -14.78 -0.67 0.44
C VAL A 17 -14.59 -2.19 0.50
N PRO A 18 -14.31 -2.86 -0.63
CA PRO A 18 -13.93 -4.26 -0.60
C PRO A 18 -12.59 -4.43 0.11
N LEU A 19 -12.53 -5.41 1.03
CA LEU A 19 -11.29 -5.85 1.66
C LEU A 19 -10.68 -6.99 0.85
N LEU A 20 -9.53 -6.74 0.26
CA LEU A 20 -8.77 -7.75 -0.45
C LEU A 20 -7.75 -8.40 0.52
N PRO A 21 -7.67 -9.73 0.61
CA PRO A 21 -6.73 -10.42 1.49
C PRO A 21 -5.29 -10.32 0.97
N ASP A 22 -4.31 -10.70 1.79
CA ASP A 22 -2.95 -10.93 1.32
C ASP A 22 -2.95 -12.10 0.33
N PRO A 23 -2.46 -11.92 -0.92
CA PRO A 23 -2.43 -12.98 -1.91
C PRO A 23 -1.27 -13.96 -1.65
N GLU A 24 -1.37 -15.15 -2.25
CA GLU A 24 -0.25 -16.10 -2.28
C GLU A 24 0.97 -15.48 -2.95
N GLY A 25 2.18 -15.77 -2.43
CA GLY A 25 3.43 -15.22 -2.96
C GLY A 25 3.74 -13.77 -2.58
N LEU A 26 2.93 -13.13 -1.72
CA LEU A 26 3.16 -11.74 -1.28
C LEU A 26 4.56 -11.52 -0.71
N VAL A 27 5.03 -12.42 0.15
CA VAL A 27 6.34 -12.28 0.81
C VAL A 27 7.46 -12.33 -0.23
N ASP A 28 7.41 -13.28 -1.16
CA ASP A 28 8.44 -13.43 -2.19
C ASP A 28 8.48 -12.22 -3.11
N ARG A 29 7.31 -11.73 -3.57
CA ARG A 29 7.24 -10.53 -4.41
C ARG A 29 7.73 -9.29 -3.68
N TRP A 30 7.39 -9.16 -2.40
CA TRP A 30 7.85 -8.05 -1.57
C TRP A 30 9.37 -8.05 -1.39
N LEU A 31 9.97 -9.19 -1.09
CA LEU A 31 11.43 -9.32 -0.98
C LEU A 31 12.12 -8.98 -2.32
N GLN A 32 11.56 -9.43 -3.44
CA GLN A 32 12.05 -9.10 -4.77
C GLN A 32 12.00 -7.59 -5.03
N ILE A 33 10.88 -6.92 -4.72
CA ILE A 33 10.74 -5.47 -4.86
C ILE A 33 11.74 -4.73 -3.98
N CYS A 34 11.92 -5.16 -2.74
CA CYS A 34 12.91 -4.57 -1.82
C CYS A 34 14.34 -4.70 -2.37
N ALA A 35 14.71 -5.88 -2.88
CA ALA A 35 16.03 -6.13 -3.45
C ALA A 35 16.27 -5.29 -4.72
N VAL A 36 15.34 -5.30 -5.67
CA VAL A 36 15.45 -4.58 -6.94
C VAL A 36 15.53 -3.06 -6.72
N ASN A 37 14.73 -2.53 -5.80
CA ASN A 37 14.66 -1.10 -5.54
C ASN A 37 15.60 -0.63 -4.41
N LYS A 38 16.44 -1.53 -3.88
CA LYS A 38 17.37 -1.28 -2.77
C LYS A 38 16.70 -0.58 -1.59
N VAL A 39 15.49 -1.03 -1.24
CA VAL A 39 14.65 -0.43 -0.21
C VAL A 39 14.98 -1.03 1.15
N SER A 40 15.13 -0.19 2.17
CA SER A 40 15.39 -0.59 3.55
C SER A 40 14.72 0.38 4.55
N GLY A 41 14.60 -0.06 5.81
CA GLY A 41 13.98 0.74 6.87
C GLY A 41 12.49 1.04 6.61
N LYS A 42 12.06 2.28 6.88
CA LYS A 42 10.63 2.68 6.82
C LYS A 42 9.98 2.48 5.46
N GLN A 43 10.75 2.53 4.37
CA GLN A 43 10.24 2.42 3.00
C GLN A 43 9.84 0.99 2.62
N VAL A 44 10.24 0.00 3.42
CA VAL A 44 9.91 -1.42 3.22
C VAL A 44 8.40 -1.67 3.34
N HIS A 45 7.67 -0.85 4.11
CA HIS A 45 6.21 -0.91 4.19
C HIS A 45 5.53 -0.51 2.89
N ASP A 46 6.00 0.57 2.25
CA ASP A 46 5.48 1.01 0.95
C ASP A 46 5.77 -0.06 -0.12
N ALA A 47 6.96 -0.67 -0.10
CA ALA A 47 7.30 -1.80 -0.97
C ALA A 47 6.36 -3.01 -0.79
N ARG A 48 5.94 -3.30 0.45
CA ARG A 48 4.96 -4.38 0.72
C ARG A 48 3.62 -4.08 0.08
N LEU A 49 3.16 -2.84 0.18
CA LEU A 49 1.91 -2.42 -0.45
C LEU A 49 2.00 -2.53 -1.98
N VAL A 50 3.14 -2.16 -2.58
CA VAL A 50 3.34 -2.32 -4.04
C VAL A 50 3.33 -3.78 -4.47
N ALA A 51 3.95 -4.67 -3.70
CA ALA A 51 3.90 -6.12 -3.97
C ALA A 51 2.46 -6.65 -3.95
N TRP A 52 1.70 -6.23 -2.94
CA TRP A 52 0.30 -6.58 -2.79
C TRP A 52 -0.55 -6.05 -3.94
N MET A 53 -0.33 -4.79 -4.34
CA MET A 53 -1.02 -4.19 -5.48
C MET A 53 -0.73 -4.96 -6.76
N GLU A 54 0.52 -5.33 -7.01
CA GLU A 54 0.92 -6.04 -8.22
C GLU A 54 0.26 -7.43 -8.31
N LEU A 55 0.21 -8.18 -7.21
CA LEU A 55 -0.42 -9.50 -7.16
C LEU A 55 -1.95 -9.44 -7.30
N HIS A 56 -2.58 -8.31 -6.97
CA HIS A 56 -4.01 -8.06 -7.24
C HIS A 56 -4.27 -7.36 -8.58
N GLY A 57 -3.24 -7.11 -9.41
CA GLY A 57 -3.39 -6.41 -10.69
C GLY A 57 -3.75 -4.91 -10.57
N ILE A 58 -3.52 -4.33 -9.39
CA ILE A 58 -3.80 -2.93 -9.09
C ILE A 58 -2.58 -2.09 -9.49
N HIS A 59 -2.80 -1.12 -10.39
CA HIS A 59 -1.73 -0.29 -10.95
C HIS A 59 -1.89 1.20 -10.61
N ARG A 60 -2.91 1.58 -9.84
CA ARG A 60 -3.14 2.97 -9.42
C ARG A 60 -3.30 3.05 -7.92
N ILE A 61 -2.67 4.06 -7.31
CA ILE A 61 -2.83 4.37 -5.89
C ILE A 61 -3.24 5.81 -5.72
N MET A 62 -4.25 6.04 -4.89
CA MET A 62 -4.66 7.36 -4.45
C MET A 62 -4.02 7.61 -3.07
N THR A 63 -3.20 8.64 -2.94
CA THR A 63 -2.37 8.83 -1.73
C THR A 63 -1.97 10.29 -1.51
N LEU A 64 -1.78 10.65 -0.24
CA LEU A 64 -1.15 11.91 0.20
C LEU A 64 0.39 11.85 0.19
N ASN A 65 0.97 10.65 0.00
CA ASN A 65 2.41 10.42 0.04
C ASN A 65 2.95 10.01 -1.32
N GLY A 66 2.50 10.66 -2.41
CA GLY A 66 2.81 10.26 -3.78
C GLY A 66 4.31 10.06 -4.04
N ARG A 67 5.16 10.91 -3.43
CA ARG A 67 6.63 10.83 -3.53
C ARG A 67 7.22 9.49 -3.09
N HIS A 68 6.58 8.78 -2.16
CA HIS A 68 7.08 7.48 -1.69
C HIS A 68 6.93 6.40 -2.78
N PHE A 69 5.95 6.55 -3.66
CA PHE A 69 5.65 5.58 -4.70
C PHE A 69 6.32 5.87 -6.04
N ALA A 70 6.93 7.05 -6.20
CA ALA A 70 7.56 7.49 -7.45
C ALA A 70 8.67 6.56 -7.98
N ARG A 71 9.27 5.72 -7.13
CA ARG A 71 10.30 4.75 -7.53
C ARG A 71 9.75 3.48 -8.19
N TYR A 72 8.45 3.22 -8.07
CA TYR A 72 7.83 1.98 -8.55
C TYR A 72 7.16 2.24 -9.90
N ALA A 73 7.83 1.88 -10.99
CA ALA A 73 7.37 2.15 -12.36
C ALA A 73 5.99 1.53 -12.68
N GLN A 74 5.61 0.46 -11.98
CA GLN A 74 4.31 -0.20 -12.14
C GLN A 74 3.14 0.52 -11.45
N VAL A 75 3.43 1.54 -10.63
CA VAL A 75 2.44 2.27 -9.85
C VAL A 75 2.20 3.65 -10.44
N LYS A 76 0.96 3.89 -10.88
CA LYS A 76 0.49 5.23 -11.24
C LYS A 76 -0.10 5.92 -10.01
N VAL A 77 0.56 6.99 -9.58
CA VAL A 77 0.11 7.80 -8.44
C VAL A 77 -0.98 8.78 -8.87
N VAL A 78 -2.07 8.81 -8.10
CA VAL A 78 -3.06 9.89 -8.07
C VAL A 78 -2.83 10.64 -6.76
N ASP A 79 -2.17 11.80 -6.85
CA ASP A 79 -1.83 12.60 -5.67
C ASP A 79 -3.08 13.32 -5.15
N LEU A 80 -3.31 13.22 -3.85
CA LEU A 80 -4.38 13.92 -3.14
C LEU A 80 -3.87 15.10 -2.32
N SER A 81 -2.56 15.35 -2.32
CA SER A 81 -1.97 16.50 -1.65
C SER A 81 -2.45 17.75 -2.38
N ILE A 82 -3.21 18.59 -1.66
CA ILE A 82 -3.66 19.92 -2.13
C ILE A 82 -2.58 20.95 -1.85
#